data_AF-A0AAD9IVB8-F1
#
_entry.id   AF-A0AAD9IVB8-F1
#
_cell.length_a   1.000
_cell.length_b   1.000
_cell.length_c   1.000
_cell.angle_alpha   90.00
_cell.angle_beta   90.00
_cell.angle_gamma   90.00
#
_symmetry.space_group_name_H-M   'P 1'
#
loop_
_entity.id
_entity.type
_entity.pdbx_description
1 polymer ?
#
loop_
_entity_poly.entity_id
_entity_poly.type
_entity_poly.pdbx_seq_one_letter_code
_entity_poly.pdbx_strand_id
1 'polypeptide(L)'
;MDGHRWLLSTLTLVIFVSILFWIGEIDTLIKTGSKALFSAHLLSFGNSSVGNNTENVYLNASRRVAVDNLTEVGTTSDVVTSDRNGSVSSEEGNYYLTASFRGRLGNQMFQYAVLFATARANHAWIPLLKKCRRLNVLKNTFGRSLSISSANFTIVNATAVEGIVDADVMLKELRHLPKSNVLLEGYFESHKYFAHVKDDLRKEFTFPRPFRDEVSNYYKSVTPILWKDEPFVRVGIHVRRTTLITEERQKMGFIPRPPTYFTHAMEYFKQKYNRVQFIVTSDDLAWCKDNILGEHIAYSTHNYTIDLAILSLSDHIIISLGTFSWWAGWLCKGTTVYYGVMPPNDTYLGKVYNNNSCVPVPDDEYNHWVSII
;
A
#
# COMPACT_ATOMS: atom_id res chain seq x y z
N MET A 1 -24.14 -19.38 -54.56
CA MET A 1 -22.78 -18.78 -54.54
C MET A 1 -22.96 -17.27 -54.47
N ASP A 2 -22.02 -16.55 -53.84
CA ASP A 2 -22.03 -15.07 -53.61
C ASP A 2 -22.58 -14.54 -52.28
N GLY A 3 -22.23 -15.18 -51.16
CA GLY A 3 -22.39 -14.61 -49.81
C GLY A 3 -21.08 -14.42 -49.01
N HIS A 4 -19.98 -15.05 -49.43
CA HIS A 4 -18.74 -15.13 -48.62
C HIS A 4 -17.58 -14.25 -49.09
N ARG A 5 -17.74 -13.46 -50.16
CA ARG A 5 -16.67 -12.59 -50.69
C ARG A 5 -16.68 -11.14 -50.17
N TRP A 6 -17.74 -10.71 -49.48
CA TRP A 6 -17.88 -9.33 -48.98
C TRP A 6 -17.45 -9.11 -47.52
N LEU A 7 -17.33 -10.18 -46.72
CA LEU A 7 -16.92 -10.10 -45.30
C LEU A 7 -15.39 -10.16 -45.10
N LEU A 8 -14.64 -10.73 -46.05
CA LEU A 8 -13.18 -10.81 -45.99
C LEU A 8 -12.48 -9.52 -46.47
N SER A 9 -13.10 -8.75 -47.37
CA SER A 9 -12.57 -7.48 -47.86
C SER A 9 -12.73 -6.33 -46.86
N THR A 10 -13.81 -6.33 -46.06
CA THR A 10 -14.09 -5.32 -45.04
C THR A 10 -13.26 -5.50 -43.77
N LEU A 11 -12.98 -6.75 -43.36
CA LEU A 11 -12.13 -7.02 -42.20
C LEU A 11 -10.65 -6.68 -42.45
N THR A 12 -10.16 -6.87 -43.68
CA THR A 12 -8.76 -6.58 -44.06
C THR A 12 -8.51 -5.06 -44.15
N LEU A 13 -9.52 -4.27 -44.53
CA LEU A 13 -9.42 -2.80 -44.62
C LEU A 13 -9.42 -2.13 -43.23
N VAL A 14 -10.17 -2.67 -42.26
CA VAL A 14 -10.22 -2.13 -40.88
C VAL A 14 -8.91 -2.39 -40.12
N ILE A 15 -8.23 -3.51 -40.39
CA ILE A 15 -6.93 -3.82 -39.80
C ILE A 15 -5.83 -2.92 -40.40
N PHE A 16 -5.87 -2.63 -41.71
CA PHE A 16 -4.87 -1.74 -42.35
C PHE A 16 -4.99 -0.27 -41.92
N VAL A 17 -6.22 0.24 -41.72
CA VAL A 17 -6.43 1.62 -41.24
C VAL A 17 -6.01 1.78 -39.77
N SER A 18 -6.13 0.72 -38.96
CA SER A 18 -5.71 0.72 -37.55
C SER A 18 -4.18 0.67 -37.39
N ILE A 19 -3.46 0.00 -38.29
CA ILE A 19 -1.99 -0.08 -38.28
C ILE A 19 -1.37 1.25 -38.77
N LEU A 20 -1.98 1.94 -39.74
CA LEU A 20 -1.52 3.26 -40.21
C LEU A 20 -1.74 4.37 -39.18
N PHE A 21 -2.81 4.30 -38.37
CA PHE A 21 -3.01 5.20 -37.23
C PHE A 21 -1.95 5.00 -36.14
N TRP A 22 -1.51 3.76 -35.93
CA TRP A 22 -0.49 3.43 -34.93
C TRP A 22 0.93 3.86 -35.34
N ILE A 23 1.26 3.81 -36.64
CA ILE A 23 2.56 4.26 -37.16
C ILE A 23 2.66 5.80 -37.20
N GLY A 24 1.54 6.51 -37.40
CA GLY A 24 1.49 7.98 -37.36
C GLY A 24 1.70 8.60 -35.97
N GLU A 25 1.27 7.92 -34.90
CA GLU A 25 1.45 8.38 -33.51
C GLU A 25 2.88 8.13 -32.98
N ILE A 26 3.57 7.11 -33.48
CA ILE A 26 4.98 6.84 -33.13
C ILE A 26 5.91 7.92 -33.73
N ASP A 27 5.62 8.40 -34.94
CA ASP A 27 6.46 9.41 -35.62
C ASP A 27 6.27 10.83 -35.03
N THR A 28 5.14 11.10 -34.37
CA THR A 28 4.90 12.34 -33.61
C THR A 28 5.52 12.31 -32.20
N LEU A 29 5.66 11.12 -31.59
CA LEU A 29 6.39 10.94 -30.33
C LEU A 29 7.92 11.07 -30.49
N ILE A 30 8.46 10.74 -31.67
CA ILE A 30 9.90 10.83 -31.96
C ILE A 30 10.34 12.27 -32.31
N LYS A 31 9.42 13.11 -32.82
CA LYS A 31 9.72 14.49 -33.25
C LYS A 31 9.53 15.57 -32.18
N THR A 32 8.84 15.29 -31.07
CA THR A 32 8.62 16.24 -29.97
C THR A 32 9.56 15.94 -28.80
N GLY A 33 10.81 16.35 -28.95
CA GLY A 33 11.82 16.26 -27.90
C GLY A 33 11.42 17.03 -26.63
N SER A 34 11.18 16.30 -25.54
CA SER A 34 11.31 16.83 -24.18
C SER A 34 12.33 15.99 -23.42
N LYS A 35 13.59 16.45 -23.48
CA LYS A 35 14.65 16.03 -22.56
C LYS A 35 14.28 16.56 -21.17
N ALA A 36 13.73 15.71 -20.31
CA ALA A 36 13.55 16.01 -18.89
C ALA A 36 14.07 14.84 -18.04
N LEU A 37 15.30 15.01 -17.54
CA LEU A 37 15.87 14.48 -16.30
C LEU A 37 15.47 13.04 -15.90
N PHE A 38 16.11 12.06 -16.52
CA PHE A 38 16.34 10.74 -15.95
C PHE A 38 17.86 10.54 -15.79
N SER A 39 18.42 11.06 -14.69
CA SER A 39 19.74 10.63 -14.19
C SER A 39 19.95 11.14 -12.76
N ALA A 40 20.66 10.32 -11.97
CA ALA A 40 21.18 10.53 -10.62
C ALA A 40 20.20 10.34 -9.44
N HIS A 41 19.96 9.09 -9.06
CA HIS A 41 20.10 8.63 -7.66
C HIS A 41 20.33 7.11 -7.61
N LEU A 42 21.44 6.68 -8.22
CA LEU A 42 22.04 5.37 -8.02
C LEU A 42 23.56 5.58 -8.08
N LEU A 43 24.28 4.98 -7.12
CA LEU A 43 25.74 4.96 -6.92
C LEU A 43 26.33 6.05 -6.02
N SER A 44 26.40 5.72 -4.73
CA SER A 44 27.52 6.09 -3.85
C SER A 44 27.71 5.00 -2.78
N PHE A 45 28.19 3.84 -3.20
CA PHE A 45 28.93 2.93 -2.32
C PHE A 45 30.09 2.35 -3.13
N GLY A 46 31.24 2.98 -2.99
CA GLY A 46 32.53 2.52 -3.50
C GLY A 46 33.57 2.75 -2.41
N ASN A 47 34.15 1.65 -1.93
CA ASN A 47 35.16 1.55 -0.88
C ASN A 47 36.32 2.54 -1.03
N SER A 48 36.77 3.10 0.10
CA SER A 48 38.20 3.15 0.41
C SER A 48 38.41 3.05 1.93
N SER A 49 39.21 2.07 2.30
CA SER A 49 39.76 1.83 3.63
C SER A 49 40.77 2.91 4.01
N VAL A 50 40.77 3.38 5.26
CA VAL A 50 41.93 3.58 6.18
C VAL A 50 41.46 4.27 7.47
N GLY A 51 41.75 3.66 8.63
CA GLY A 51 42.25 4.36 9.82
C GLY A 51 41.28 4.93 10.88
N ASN A 52 41.18 4.18 11.99
CA ASN A 52 41.10 4.60 13.41
C ASN A 52 40.00 5.54 13.95
N ASN A 53 39.35 5.01 15.01
CA ASN A 53 38.85 5.65 16.23
C ASN A 53 38.10 6.98 16.12
N THR A 54 36.77 6.90 16.24
CA THR A 54 35.95 7.80 17.08
C THR A 54 34.55 7.22 17.25
N GLU A 55 34.01 7.33 18.46
CA GLU A 55 32.65 6.99 18.84
C GLU A 55 31.62 7.62 17.89
N ASN A 56 30.77 6.79 17.27
CA ASN A 56 29.70 7.26 16.38
C ASN A 56 28.52 7.80 17.21
N VAL A 57 28.49 9.13 17.35
CA VAL A 57 27.28 9.88 17.69
C VAL A 57 26.41 9.94 16.44
N TYR A 58 25.27 9.25 16.44
CA TYR A 58 24.26 9.37 15.37
C TYR A 58 23.58 10.75 15.46
N LEU A 59 24.11 11.72 14.72
CA LEU A 59 23.45 13.00 14.46
C LEU A 59 22.56 12.85 13.22
N ASN A 60 21.26 12.68 13.43
CA ASN A 60 20.26 12.71 12.35
C ASN A 60 20.05 14.14 11.85
N ALA A 61 20.17 14.32 10.53
CA ALA A 61 20.00 15.60 9.86
C ALA A 61 18.51 15.91 9.65
N SER A 62 17.86 16.54 10.63
CA SER A 62 16.59 17.22 10.38
C SER A 62 16.83 18.41 9.45
N ARG A 63 16.32 18.37 8.22
CA ARG A 63 16.43 19.48 7.27
C ARG A 63 15.17 20.35 7.35
N ARG A 64 15.36 21.67 7.49
CA ARG A 64 14.29 22.64 7.22
C ARG A 64 14.13 22.75 5.70
N VAL A 65 12.94 22.48 5.20
CA VAL A 65 12.66 22.53 3.76
C VAL A 65 11.49 23.48 3.51
N ALA A 66 11.65 24.38 2.53
CA ALA A 66 10.53 25.02 1.87
C ALA A 66 10.04 24.06 0.78
N VAL A 67 8.85 23.48 0.95
CA VAL A 67 8.32 22.49 0.01
C VAL A 67 7.31 23.19 -0.90
N ASP A 68 7.80 23.71 -2.03
CA ASP A 68 6.99 24.03 -3.22
C ASP A 68 7.85 23.87 -4.48
N ASN A 69 7.33 23.13 -5.45
CA ASN A 69 7.61 23.29 -6.88
C ASN A 69 6.67 22.38 -7.69
N LEU A 70 5.37 22.71 -7.74
CA LEU A 70 4.51 22.35 -8.87
C LEU A 70 3.46 23.45 -9.05
N THR A 71 3.63 24.22 -10.13
CA THR A 71 2.67 25.15 -10.70
C THR A 71 1.40 24.43 -11.10
N GLU A 72 0.25 24.81 -10.53
CA GLU A 72 -0.99 25.00 -11.29
C GLU A 72 -2.00 25.79 -10.44
N VAL A 73 -2.38 26.94 -10.99
CA VAL A 73 -3.33 27.89 -10.43
C VAL A 73 -4.71 27.24 -10.38
N GLY A 74 -5.33 27.21 -9.20
CA GLY A 74 -6.70 26.73 -8.99
C GLY A 74 -7.32 27.41 -7.79
N THR A 75 -8.19 28.37 -8.06
CA THR A 75 -8.83 29.29 -7.14
C THR A 75 -9.72 28.64 -6.07
N THR A 76 -9.78 29.35 -4.92
CA THR A 76 -10.78 29.37 -3.83
C THR A 76 -10.80 28.23 -2.79
N SER A 77 -9.93 28.34 -1.79
CA SER A 77 -10.24 28.59 -0.35
C SER A 77 -8.98 28.28 0.44
N ASP A 78 -8.04 29.22 0.37
CA ASP A 78 -6.68 29.02 0.85
C ASP A 78 -6.60 29.28 2.35
N VAL A 79 -6.28 28.24 3.12
CA VAL A 79 -5.68 28.46 4.45
C VAL A 79 -4.21 28.75 4.21
N VAL A 80 -3.90 30.03 3.98
CA VAL A 80 -2.54 30.57 4.10
C VAL A 80 -2.35 30.96 5.56
N THR A 81 -1.60 30.18 6.34
CA THR A 81 -1.07 30.65 7.63
C THR A 81 0.41 30.99 7.44
N SER A 82 0.64 32.22 6.99
CA SER A 82 1.93 32.88 7.17
C SER A 82 1.65 34.21 7.84
N ASP A 83 1.99 34.32 9.12
CA ASP A 83 2.14 35.64 9.73
C ASP A 83 3.33 36.32 9.05
N ARG A 84 3.01 37.18 8.08
CA ARG A 84 3.91 38.23 7.62
C ARG A 84 3.97 39.28 8.72
N ASN A 85 4.80 39.04 9.72
CA ASN A 85 5.62 40.06 10.36
C ASN A 85 6.56 39.42 11.36
N GLY A 86 7.84 39.79 11.27
CA GLY A 86 8.91 39.34 12.16
C GLY A 86 8.73 39.85 13.59
N SER A 87 7.84 39.21 14.34
CA SER A 87 7.86 39.21 15.81
C SER A 87 7.76 37.77 16.26
N VAL A 88 8.85 37.26 16.85
CA VAL A 88 8.84 36.01 17.61
C VAL A 88 8.03 36.29 18.88
N SER A 89 6.72 36.14 18.82
CA SER A 89 5.90 35.90 20.00
C SER A 89 5.96 34.40 20.26
N SER A 90 6.57 34.04 21.39
CA SER A 90 6.49 32.72 21.98
C SER A 90 5.09 32.51 22.56
N GLU A 91 4.10 32.32 21.69
CA GLU A 91 2.75 31.91 22.06
C GLU A 91 2.47 30.51 21.51
N GLU A 92 1.68 29.73 22.24
CA GLU A 92 1.30 28.33 21.99
C GLU A 92 0.64 28.17 20.61
N GLY A 93 1.45 28.11 19.56
CA GLY A 93 0.98 27.90 18.19
C GLY A 93 0.60 26.43 17.98
N ASN A 94 -0.59 26.21 17.44
CA ASN A 94 -0.93 24.91 16.88
C ASN A 94 0.01 24.61 15.70
N TYR A 95 0.74 23.50 15.75
CA TYR A 95 1.60 23.07 14.65
C TYR A 95 0.84 22.18 13.67
N TYR A 96 1.26 22.12 12.41
CA TYR A 96 0.67 21.19 11.45
C TYR A 96 1.55 19.96 11.25
N LEU A 97 0.92 18.79 11.18
CA LEU A 97 1.57 17.53 10.84
C LEU A 97 0.95 16.98 9.55
N THR A 98 1.80 16.61 8.60
CA THR A 98 1.36 15.97 7.35
C THR A 98 2.31 14.86 6.94
N ALA A 99 1.91 14.07 5.95
CA ALA A 99 2.72 12.98 5.42
C ALA A 99 2.79 13.05 3.89
N SER A 100 3.93 12.64 3.34
CA SER A 100 4.07 12.40 1.91
C SER A 100 3.32 11.11 1.54
N PHE A 101 2.50 11.16 0.48
CA PHE A 101 1.79 9.98 -0.02
C PHE A 101 2.44 9.46 -1.31
N ARG A 102 2.96 8.23 -1.24
CA ARG A 102 3.74 7.59 -2.31
C ARG A 102 3.31 6.11 -2.43
N GLY A 103 3.55 5.51 -3.59
CA GLY A 103 3.17 4.12 -3.84
C GLY A 103 1.65 3.91 -3.99
N ARG A 104 1.23 2.64 -3.89
CA ARG A 104 -0.17 2.19 -4.06
C ARG A 104 -0.90 2.15 -2.72
N LEU A 105 -2.18 1.76 -2.75
CA LEU A 105 -3.10 1.79 -1.61
C LEU A 105 -2.50 1.28 -0.29
N GLY A 106 -1.89 0.09 -0.25
CA GLY A 106 -1.31 -0.45 0.99
C GLY A 106 -0.23 0.43 1.61
N ASN A 107 0.61 1.07 0.79
CA ASN A 107 1.63 2.00 1.27
C ASN A 107 0.99 3.29 1.80
N GLN A 108 -0.03 3.78 1.11
CA GLN A 108 -0.77 4.98 1.53
C GLN A 108 -1.52 4.75 2.85
N MET A 109 -1.98 3.53 3.12
CA MET A 109 -2.59 3.16 4.39
C MET A 109 -1.57 3.21 5.53
N PHE A 110 -0.33 2.76 5.33
CA PHE A 110 0.74 2.93 6.33
C PHE A 110 1.10 4.41 6.57
N GLN A 111 1.21 5.20 5.50
CA GLN A 111 1.47 6.63 5.58
C GLN A 111 0.35 7.39 6.31
N TYR A 112 -0.91 6.99 6.09
CA TYR A 112 -2.04 7.50 6.85
C TYR A 112 -1.97 7.07 8.32
N ALA A 113 -1.69 5.79 8.57
CA ALA A 113 -1.66 5.21 9.91
C ALA A 113 -0.61 5.88 10.81
N VAL A 114 0.61 6.11 10.32
CA VAL A 114 1.64 6.81 11.09
C VAL A 114 1.25 8.26 11.37
N LEU A 115 0.66 8.96 10.39
CA LEU A 115 0.19 10.33 10.57
C LEU A 115 -0.90 10.40 11.64
N PHE A 116 -1.90 9.52 11.55
CA PHE A 116 -2.98 9.39 12.51
C PHE A 116 -2.46 9.09 13.91
N ALA A 117 -1.59 8.09 14.05
CA ALA A 117 -1.08 7.64 15.33
C ALA A 117 -0.16 8.67 16.00
N THR A 118 0.65 9.37 15.21
CA THR A 118 1.54 10.44 15.70
C THR A 118 0.73 11.63 16.21
N ALA A 119 -0.28 12.07 15.46
CA ALA A 119 -1.15 13.17 15.89
C ALA A 119 -1.98 12.81 17.13
N ARG A 120 -2.38 11.54 17.28
CA ARG A 120 -3.10 11.06 18.47
C ARG A 120 -2.21 10.97 19.71
N ALA A 121 -0.92 10.70 19.54
CA ALA A 121 0.04 10.70 20.64
C ALA A 121 0.37 12.10 21.17
N ASN A 122 0.15 13.15 20.37
CA ASN A 122 0.40 14.53 20.77
C ASN A 122 -0.55 15.53 20.11
N HIS A 123 -1.43 16.11 20.92
CA HIS A 123 -2.47 17.05 20.50
C HIS A 123 -1.95 18.43 20.07
N ALA A 124 -0.65 18.72 20.20
CA ALA A 124 -0.06 19.97 19.72
C ALA A 124 0.00 20.06 18.19
N TRP A 125 -0.10 18.91 17.48
CA TRP A 125 -0.15 18.89 16.02
C TRP A 125 -1.54 18.64 15.48
N ILE A 126 -1.96 19.49 14.55
CA ILE A 126 -3.17 19.33 13.74
C ILE A 126 -2.79 18.49 12.51
N PRO A 127 -3.29 17.25 12.36
CA PRO A 127 -3.00 16.44 11.19
C PRO A 127 -3.79 16.94 9.97
N LEU A 128 -3.12 17.05 8.83
CA LEU A 128 -3.74 17.43 7.55
C LEU A 128 -3.26 16.54 6.40
N LEU A 129 -4.19 16.21 5.49
CA LEU A 129 -3.88 15.53 4.24
C LEU A 129 -3.82 16.54 3.09
N LYS A 130 -2.66 16.66 2.43
CA LYS A 130 -2.57 17.45 1.20
C LYS A 130 -3.44 16.79 0.13
N LYS A 131 -4.43 17.53 -0.39
CA LYS A 131 -5.21 17.11 -1.55
C LYS A 131 -4.25 16.90 -2.74
N CYS A 132 -4.21 15.67 -3.24
CA CYS A 132 -3.47 15.31 -4.44
C CYS A 132 -4.10 14.08 -5.09
N ARG A 133 -3.92 13.94 -6.41
CA ARG A 133 -4.48 12.81 -7.18
C ARG A 133 -4.05 11.44 -6.63
N ARG A 134 -2.83 11.34 -6.07
CA ARG A 134 -2.29 10.09 -5.50
C ARG A 134 -3.13 9.59 -4.32
N LEU A 135 -3.64 10.49 -3.49
CA LEU A 135 -4.43 10.17 -2.29
C LEU A 135 -5.89 9.81 -2.62
N ASN A 136 -6.36 10.08 -3.84
CA ASN A 136 -7.74 9.80 -4.24
C ASN A 136 -8.10 8.33 -4.06
N VAL A 137 -7.15 7.41 -4.27
CA VAL A 137 -7.40 5.97 -4.09
C VAL A 137 -7.75 5.64 -2.63
N LEU A 138 -6.93 6.10 -1.67
CA LEU A 138 -7.21 5.92 -0.24
C LEU A 138 -8.55 6.54 0.15
N LYS A 139 -8.78 7.80 -0.27
CA LYS A 139 -10.02 8.53 0.02
C LYS A 139 -11.26 7.91 -0.61
N ASN A 140 -11.17 7.38 -1.82
CA ASN A 140 -12.30 6.74 -2.49
C ASN A 140 -12.60 5.36 -1.88
N THR A 141 -11.58 4.68 -1.32
CA THR A 141 -11.74 3.36 -0.69
C THR A 141 -12.46 3.46 0.65
N PHE A 142 -12.08 4.42 1.50
CA PHE A 142 -12.60 4.52 2.87
C PHE A 142 -13.60 5.68 3.05
N GLY A 143 -13.50 6.74 2.24
CA GLY A 143 -14.47 7.83 2.23
C GLY A 143 -14.48 8.60 3.56
N ARG A 144 -15.67 8.68 4.17
CA ARG A 144 -15.91 9.47 5.39
C ARG A 144 -15.41 8.80 6.67
N SER A 145 -14.94 7.55 6.62
CA SER A 145 -14.34 6.92 7.79
C SER A 145 -12.98 7.53 8.12
N LEU A 146 -12.25 8.08 7.14
CA LEU A 146 -11.02 8.84 7.36
C LEU A 146 -11.32 10.18 8.03
N SER A 147 -10.89 10.35 9.28
CA SER A 147 -11.15 11.51 10.13
C SER A 147 -10.19 12.68 9.88
N ILE A 148 -8.97 12.40 9.41
CA ILE A 148 -8.01 13.46 9.06
C ILE A 148 -8.52 14.24 7.84
N SER A 149 -8.69 15.56 8.04
CA SER A 149 -9.20 16.46 7.02
C SER A 149 -8.23 16.62 5.85
N SER A 150 -8.78 16.69 4.64
CA SER A 150 -8.00 16.98 3.43
C SER A 150 -8.16 18.44 2.99
N ALA A 151 -7.05 19.14 2.77
CA ALA A 151 -7.04 20.52 2.34
C ALA A 151 -5.99 20.78 1.24
N ASN A 152 -6.16 21.85 0.48
CA ASN A 152 -5.10 22.43 -0.30
C ASN A 152 -4.30 23.35 0.63
N PHE A 153 -3.00 23.08 0.81
CA PHE A 153 -2.13 23.93 1.63
C PHE A 153 -0.69 23.83 1.15
N THR A 154 0.11 24.88 1.32
CA THR A 154 1.57 24.77 1.29
C THR A 154 2.05 24.80 2.74
N ILE A 155 2.88 23.83 3.13
CA ILE A 155 3.47 23.84 4.46
C ILE A 155 4.80 24.59 4.41
N VAL A 156 4.87 25.70 5.13
CA VAL A 156 6.09 26.50 5.25
C VAL A 156 6.80 26.19 6.57
N ASN A 157 8.12 26.33 6.56
CA ASN A 157 8.98 26.08 7.74
C ASN A 157 8.76 24.70 8.38
N ALA A 158 8.54 23.67 7.55
CA ALA A 158 8.38 22.30 8.01
C ALA A 158 9.73 21.63 8.23
N THR A 159 9.81 20.87 9.32
CA THR A 159 10.88 19.89 9.54
C THR A 159 10.47 18.59 8.84
N ALA A 160 11.27 18.17 7.86
CA ALA A 160 11.10 16.87 7.23
C ALA A 160 11.66 15.78 8.15
N VAL A 161 10.87 14.74 8.38
CA VAL A 161 11.24 13.57 9.18
C VAL A 161 11.13 12.35 8.28
N GLU A 162 12.29 11.82 7.89
CA GLU A 162 12.40 10.69 6.98
C GLU A 162 12.30 9.36 7.74
N GLY A 163 11.44 8.46 7.25
CA GLY A 163 11.26 7.13 7.80
C GLY A 163 12.51 6.28 7.56
N ILE A 164 13.06 5.71 8.63
CA ILE A 164 14.23 4.84 8.59
C ILE A 164 13.84 3.35 8.62
N VAL A 165 14.82 2.49 8.30
CA VAL A 165 14.66 1.02 8.23
C VAL A 165 14.64 0.36 9.61
N ASP A 166 14.78 1.09 10.71
CA ASP A 166 14.62 0.54 12.07
C ASP A 166 13.39 1.17 12.73
N ALA A 167 12.35 0.35 12.94
CA ALA A 167 11.09 0.84 13.46
C ALA A 167 11.15 1.20 14.94
N ASP A 168 12.04 0.58 15.72
CA ASP A 168 12.19 0.90 17.13
C ASP A 168 12.92 2.24 17.32
N VAL A 169 13.91 2.53 16.47
CA VAL A 169 14.56 3.84 16.42
C VAL A 169 13.59 4.90 15.91
N MET A 170 12.89 4.63 14.79
CA MET A 170 11.92 5.58 14.22
C MET A 170 10.80 5.91 15.20
N LEU A 171 10.30 4.92 15.95
CA LEU A 171 9.28 5.14 16.97
C LEU A 171 9.75 6.08 18.09
N LYS A 172 11.04 6.05 18.46
CA LYS A 172 11.62 7.01 19.42
C LYS A 172 11.64 8.42 18.84
N GLU A 173 11.95 8.57 17.56
CA GLU A 173 11.93 9.87 16.88
C GLU A 173 10.53 10.46 16.78
N LEU A 174 9.54 9.64 16.40
CA LEU A 174 8.13 10.07 16.31
C LEU A 174 7.57 10.55 17.66
N ARG A 175 8.12 10.09 18.78
CA ARG A 175 7.73 10.55 20.13
C ARG A 175 8.34 11.90 20.52
N HIS A 176 9.41 12.33 19.85
CA HIS A 176 10.18 13.53 20.19
C HIS A 176 10.28 14.48 19.00
N LEU A 177 9.16 14.66 18.29
CA LEU A 177 9.11 15.58 17.16
C LEU A 177 9.32 17.04 17.60
N PRO A 178 9.97 17.86 16.75
CA PRO A 178 10.21 19.26 17.06
C PRO A 178 8.90 20.04 17.13
N LYS A 179 8.83 21.02 18.03
CA LYS A 179 7.71 21.99 18.14
C LYS A 179 7.69 22.93 16.92
N SER A 180 7.39 22.38 15.76
CA SER A 180 7.28 23.04 14.46
C SER A 180 6.28 22.30 13.59
N ASN A 181 5.99 22.87 12.42
CA ASN A 181 5.38 22.11 11.33
C ASN A 181 6.24 20.89 10.99
N VAL A 182 5.63 19.74 10.72
CA VAL A 182 6.32 18.49 10.42
C VAL A 182 5.75 17.85 9.16
N LEU A 183 6.66 17.38 8.29
CA LEU A 183 6.35 16.54 7.14
C LEU A 183 6.98 15.16 7.35
N LEU A 184 6.15 14.12 7.47
CA LEU A 184 6.60 12.74 7.52
C LEU A 184 6.87 12.23 6.09
N GLU A 185 8.11 11.87 5.79
CA GLU A 185 8.52 11.35 4.48
C GLU A 185 8.93 9.88 4.58
N GLY A 186 8.44 9.03 3.68
CA GLY A 186 8.71 7.59 3.71
C GLY A 186 7.45 6.75 3.74
N TYR A 187 7.61 5.43 3.85
CA TYR A 187 6.48 4.49 3.79
C TYR A 187 5.94 4.04 5.16
N PHE A 188 6.78 4.06 6.20
CA PHE A 188 6.38 3.71 7.57
C PHE A 188 5.67 2.35 7.69
N GLU A 189 6.22 1.31 7.07
CA GLU A 189 5.59 -0.01 6.87
C GLU A 189 5.63 -0.95 8.09
N SER A 190 5.61 -0.39 9.30
CA SER A 190 5.60 -1.17 10.56
C SER A 190 4.33 -0.90 11.36
N HIS A 191 3.74 -1.97 11.90
CA HIS A 191 2.58 -1.86 12.80
C HIS A 191 2.91 -1.15 14.11
N LYS A 192 4.18 -1.13 14.51
CA LYS A 192 4.66 -0.52 15.76
C LYS A 192 4.30 0.97 15.85
N TYR A 193 4.26 1.65 14.71
CA TYR A 193 3.97 3.09 14.64
C TYR A 193 2.54 3.45 15.05
N PHE A 194 1.61 2.50 15.01
CA PHE A 194 0.20 2.72 15.30
C PHE A 194 -0.42 1.71 16.27
N ALA A 195 0.41 0.87 16.90
CA ALA A 195 -0.05 -0.18 17.81
C ALA A 195 -0.87 0.38 18.99
N HIS A 196 -0.51 1.56 19.52
CA HIS A 196 -1.20 2.21 20.63
C HIS A 196 -2.56 2.82 20.28
N VAL A 197 -2.90 2.93 19.00
CA VAL A 197 -4.19 3.45 18.51
C VAL A 197 -4.90 2.46 17.58
N LYS A 198 -4.53 1.18 17.61
CA LYS A 198 -5.00 0.17 16.64
C LYS A 198 -6.52 0.11 16.52
N ASP A 199 -7.25 0.22 17.63
CA ASP A 199 -8.72 0.12 17.64
C ASP A 199 -9.40 1.33 17.03
N ASP A 200 -8.84 2.52 17.25
CA ASP A 200 -9.30 3.74 16.61
C ASP A 200 -8.93 3.75 15.13
N LEU A 201 -7.72 3.31 14.79
CA LEU A 201 -7.27 3.21 13.40
C LEU A 201 -8.12 2.22 12.58
N ARG A 202 -8.63 1.14 13.18
CA ARG A 202 -9.58 0.24 12.50
C ARG A 202 -10.86 0.95 12.08
N LYS A 203 -11.32 1.94 12.85
CA LYS A 203 -12.51 2.73 12.51
C LYS A 203 -12.25 3.61 11.28
N GLU A 204 -11.03 4.12 11.14
CA GLU A 204 -10.56 4.90 9.99
C GLU A 204 -10.61 4.10 8.68
N PHE A 205 -10.39 2.78 8.75
CA PHE A 205 -10.40 1.87 7.60
C PHE A 205 -11.70 1.07 7.45
N THR A 206 -12.83 1.71 7.76
CA THR A 206 -14.16 1.11 7.53
C THR A 206 -14.61 1.33 6.08
N PHE A 207 -15.00 0.25 5.39
CA PHE A 207 -15.52 0.32 4.02
C PHE A 207 -16.92 0.98 3.97
N PRO A 208 -17.15 1.92 3.03
CA PRO A 208 -18.47 2.50 2.79
C PRO A 208 -19.52 1.46 2.40
N ARG A 209 -20.80 1.77 2.64
CA ARG A 209 -21.92 0.88 2.31
C ARG A 209 -21.88 0.32 0.88
N PRO A 210 -21.62 1.10 -0.19
CA PRO A 210 -21.54 0.56 -1.54
C PRO A 210 -20.51 -0.57 -1.72
N PHE A 211 -19.36 -0.50 -1.04
CA PHE A 211 -18.36 -1.58 -1.07
C PHE A 211 -18.90 -2.83 -0.38
N ARG A 212 -19.57 -2.67 0.77
CA ARG A 212 -20.15 -3.80 1.53
C ARG A 212 -21.28 -4.47 0.76
N ASP A 213 -22.12 -3.69 0.09
CA ASP A 213 -23.20 -4.19 -0.75
C ASP A 213 -22.63 -4.95 -1.96
N GLU A 214 -21.59 -4.43 -2.62
CA GLU A 214 -20.89 -5.11 -3.72
C GLU A 214 -20.27 -6.45 -3.27
N VAL A 215 -19.55 -6.45 -2.14
CA VAL A 215 -18.97 -7.68 -1.57
C VAL A 215 -20.05 -8.70 -1.22
N SER A 216 -21.15 -8.26 -0.61
CA SER A 216 -22.29 -9.12 -0.29
C SER A 216 -22.92 -9.75 -1.54
N ASN A 217 -23.11 -8.97 -2.60
CA ASN A 217 -23.63 -9.46 -3.87
C ASN A 217 -22.66 -10.45 -4.54
N TYR A 218 -21.36 -10.15 -4.54
CA TYR A 218 -20.34 -11.05 -5.06
C TYR A 218 -20.28 -12.37 -4.28
N TYR A 219 -20.33 -12.32 -2.95
CA TYR A 219 -20.36 -13.52 -2.12
C TYR A 219 -21.57 -14.39 -2.44
N LYS A 220 -22.75 -13.79 -2.64
CA LYS A 220 -23.94 -14.54 -3.06
C LYS A 220 -23.78 -15.17 -4.44
N SER A 221 -23.17 -14.46 -5.40
CA SER A 221 -23.03 -14.95 -6.78
C SER A 221 -22.03 -16.09 -6.89
N VAL A 222 -20.99 -16.11 -6.05
CA VAL A 222 -19.97 -17.17 -6.05
C VAL A 222 -20.23 -18.30 -5.06
N THR A 223 -21.18 -18.16 -4.13
CA THR A 223 -21.52 -19.23 -3.18
C THR A 223 -22.15 -20.42 -3.93
N PRO A 224 -21.65 -21.65 -3.75
CA PRO A 224 -22.27 -22.83 -4.35
C PRO A 224 -23.74 -22.96 -3.95
N ILE A 225 -24.62 -23.28 -4.91
CA ILE A 225 -26.08 -23.36 -4.67
C ILE A 225 -26.41 -24.32 -3.53
N LEU A 226 -25.69 -25.45 -3.45
CA LEU A 226 -25.87 -26.49 -2.44
C LEU A 226 -25.45 -26.05 -1.02
N TRP A 227 -24.82 -24.88 -0.86
CA TRP A 227 -24.29 -24.40 0.42
C TRP A 227 -25.14 -23.27 1.04
N LYS A 228 -26.24 -22.86 0.40
CA LYS A 228 -27.02 -21.68 0.84
C LYS A 228 -27.58 -21.80 2.26
N ASP A 229 -27.93 -23.02 2.68
CA ASP A 229 -28.56 -23.29 3.98
C ASP A 229 -27.60 -23.97 4.98
N GLU A 230 -26.32 -24.06 4.62
CA GLU A 230 -25.33 -24.91 5.27
C GLU A 230 -24.15 -24.06 5.76
N PRO A 231 -23.66 -24.23 7.01
CA PRO A 231 -22.58 -23.40 7.52
C PRO A 231 -21.27 -23.66 6.76
N PHE A 232 -20.58 -22.59 6.38
CA PHE A 232 -19.24 -22.62 5.79
C PHE A 232 -18.45 -21.38 6.19
N VAL A 233 -17.13 -21.46 6.02
CA VAL A 233 -16.26 -20.29 6.13
C VAL A 233 -15.70 -19.89 4.77
N ARG A 234 -15.48 -18.60 4.59
CA ARG A 234 -14.85 -18.01 3.42
C ARG A 234 -13.43 -17.56 3.75
N VAL A 235 -12.49 -18.01 2.95
CA VAL A 235 -11.07 -17.70 3.09
C VAL A 235 -10.63 -16.89 1.87
N GLY A 236 -10.29 -15.62 2.09
CA GLY A 236 -9.68 -14.79 1.06
C GLY A 236 -8.24 -15.24 0.79
N ILE A 237 -7.80 -15.26 -0.46
CA ILE A 237 -6.41 -15.54 -0.84
C ILE A 237 -5.92 -14.35 -1.65
N HIS A 238 -4.88 -13.67 -1.18
CA HIS A 238 -4.22 -12.63 -1.96
C HIS A 238 -2.88 -13.12 -2.49
N VAL A 239 -2.73 -13.09 -3.81
CA VAL A 239 -1.53 -13.52 -4.52
C VAL A 239 -0.88 -12.31 -5.21
N ARG A 240 0.22 -11.80 -4.65
CA ARG A 240 1.05 -10.75 -5.26
C ARG A 240 2.19 -11.35 -6.07
N ARG A 241 2.28 -11.03 -7.37
CA ARG A 241 3.30 -11.62 -8.26
C ARG A 241 3.97 -10.63 -9.20
N THR A 242 3.22 -9.89 -10.02
CA THR A 242 3.75 -9.24 -11.23
C THR A 242 4.97 -8.34 -10.99
N THR A 243 5.03 -7.62 -9.87
CA THR A 243 6.17 -6.75 -9.56
C THR A 243 7.27 -7.44 -8.76
N LEU A 244 7.08 -8.68 -8.34
CA LEU A 244 8.03 -9.46 -7.53
C LEU A 244 8.88 -10.39 -8.39
N ILE A 245 8.44 -10.73 -9.61
CA ILE A 245 9.12 -11.70 -10.48
C ILE A 245 10.40 -11.16 -11.12
N THR A 246 10.71 -9.86 -11.04
CA THR A 246 11.94 -9.31 -11.65
C THR A 246 13.18 -9.74 -10.87
N GLU A 247 14.30 -9.98 -11.58
CA GLU A 247 15.56 -10.38 -10.94
C GLU A 247 16.04 -9.36 -9.89
N GLU A 248 15.91 -8.07 -10.18
CA GLU A 248 16.27 -7.00 -9.25
C GLU A 248 15.49 -7.11 -7.93
N ARG A 249 14.18 -7.35 -8.01
CA ARG A 249 13.32 -7.47 -6.84
C ARG A 249 13.63 -8.72 -6.05
N GLN A 250 13.88 -9.84 -6.73
CA GLN A 250 14.27 -11.09 -6.07
C GLN A 250 15.64 -10.97 -5.37
N LYS A 251 16.63 -10.30 -5.99
CA LYS A 251 17.91 -9.96 -5.35
C LYS A 251 17.75 -9.07 -4.11
N MET A 252 16.71 -8.24 -4.08
CA MET A 252 16.33 -7.45 -2.90
C MET A 252 15.52 -8.23 -1.85
N GLY A 253 15.23 -9.52 -2.07
CA GLY A 253 14.48 -10.39 -1.15
C GLY A 253 12.97 -10.41 -1.39
N PHE A 254 12.45 -9.70 -2.39
CA PHE A 254 11.03 -9.67 -2.75
C PHE A 254 10.64 -10.92 -3.54
N ILE A 255 10.60 -12.07 -2.87
CA ILE A 255 10.38 -13.37 -3.51
C ILE A 255 8.86 -13.62 -3.66
N PRO A 256 8.34 -13.96 -4.87
CA PRO A 256 6.98 -14.46 -5.04
C PRO A 256 6.77 -15.75 -4.24
N ARG A 257 5.61 -15.92 -3.61
CA ARG A 257 5.36 -17.15 -2.84
C ARG A 257 5.11 -18.34 -3.77
N PRO A 258 5.66 -19.53 -3.48
CA PRO A 258 5.52 -20.70 -4.33
C PRO A 258 4.08 -21.27 -4.28
N PRO A 259 3.63 -22.03 -5.29
CA PRO A 259 2.34 -22.72 -5.26
C PRO A 259 2.14 -23.58 -4.01
N THR A 260 3.19 -24.30 -3.60
CA THR A 260 3.17 -25.20 -2.43
C THR A 260 2.75 -24.51 -1.14
N TYR A 261 3.16 -23.25 -0.94
CA TYR A 261 2.71 -22.45 0.19
C TYR A 261 1.19 -22.30 0.20
N PHE A 262 0.60 -21.92 -0.93
CA PHE A 262 -0.85 -21.73 -1.00
C PHE A 262 -1.59 -23.05 -0.82
N THR A 263 -1.07 -24.15 -1.36
CA THR A 263 -1.60 -25.50 -1.13
C THR A 263 -1.63 -25.84 0.37
N HIS A 264 -0.50 -25.67 1.09
CA HIS A 264 -0.44 -25.92 2.52
C HIS A 264 -1.34 -24.98 3.33
N ALA A 265 -1.42 -23.71 2.93
CA ALA A 265 -2.25 -22.70 3.57
C ALA A 265 -3.75 -23.00 3.41
N MET A 266 -4.17 -23.45 2.22
CA MET A 266 -5.55 -23.90 1.99
C MET A 266 -5.86 -25.15 2.81
N GLU A 267 -4.93 -26.09 2.88
CA GLU A 267 -5.08 -27.34 3.63
C GLU A 267 -5.27 -27.08 5.13
N TYR A 268 -4.54 -26.13 5.71
CA TYR A 268 -4.73 -25.70 7.10
C TYR A 268 -6.19 -25.34 7.42
N PHE A 269 -6.87 -24.60 6.51
CA PHE A 269 -8.29 -24.26 6.71
C PHE A 269 -9.23 -25.44 6.47
N LYS A 270 -8.93 -26.31 5.50
CA LYS A 270 -9.72 -27.53 5.24
C LYS A 270 -9.68 -28.51 6.41
N GLN A 271 -8.55 -28.59 7.12
CA GLN A 271 -8.43 -29.42 8.32
C GLN A 271 -9.19 -28.84 9.52
N LYS A 272 -9.36 -27.52 9.56
CA LYS A 272 -10.00 -26.81 10.67
C LYS A 272 -11.52 -26.68 10.51
N TYR A 273 -12.02 -26.67 9.28
CA TYR A 273 -13.42 -26.41 8.97
C TYR A 273 -13.97 -27.43 7.97
N ASN A 274 -15.16 -27.97 8.25
CA ASN A 274 -15.80 -28.97 7.38
C ASN A 274 -16.09 -28.46 5.96
N ARG A 275 -16.28 -27.15 5.79
CA ARG A 275 -16.69 -26.54 4.53
C ARG A 275 -16.02 -25.18 4.36
N VAL A 276 -15.19 -25.06 3.33
CA VAL A 276 -14.36 -23.88 3.07
C VAL A 276 -14.55 -23.43 1.63
N GLN A 277 -14.93 -22.16 1.44
CA GLN A 277 -14.84 -21.50 0.14
C GLN A 277 -13.58 -20.65 0.10
N PHE A 278 -12.82 -20.74 -0.99
CA PHE A 278 -11.68 -19.85 -1.23
C PHE A 278 -12.04 -18.76 -2.24
N ILE A 279 -11.62 -17.53 -1.99
CA ILE A 279 -11.74 -16.42 -2.96
C ILE A 279 -10.35 -15.86 -3.25
N VAL A 280 -9.88 -16.06 -4.48
CA VAL A 280 -8.57 -15.63 -4.93
C VAL A 280 -8.65 -14.25 -5.57
N THR A 281 -7.74 -13.38 -5.14
CA THR A 281 -7.48 -12.05 -5.71
C THR A 281 -5.99 -11.98 -6.07
N SER A 282 -5.66 -11.35 -7.20
CA SER A 282 -4.26 -11.29 -7.65
C SER A 282 -4.05 -10.19 -8.68
N ASP A 283 -2.80 -9.74 -8.80
CA ASP A 283 -2.34 -9.01 -9.97
C ASP A 283 -1.96 -9.93 -11.15
N ASP A 284 -2.02 -11.24 -10.97
CA ASP A 284 -1.73 -12.29 -11.96
C ASP A 284 -2.71 -13.48 -11.78
N LEU A 285 -3.98 -13.26 -12.21
CA LEU A 285 -5.02 -14.29 -12.12
C LEU A 285 -4.78 -15.49 -13.03
N ALA A 286 -4.04 -15.31 -14.13
CA ALA A 286 -3.70 -16.41 -15.03
C ALA A 286 -2.83 -17.43 -14.30
N TRP A 287 -1.74 -16.97 -13.67
CA TRP A 287 -0.92 -17.84 -12.84
C TRP A 287 -1.71 -18.50 -11.71
N CYS A 288 -2.63 -17.76 -11.08
CA CYS A 288 -3.44 -18.32 -10.00
C CYS A 288 -4.32 -19.49 -10.48
N LYS A 289 -4.93 -19.39 -11.66
CA LYS A 289 -5.76 -20.47 -12.22
C LYS A 289 -4.96 -21.73 -12.52
N ASP A 290 -3.67 -21.58 -12.84
CA ASP A 290 -2.79 -22.71 -13.13
C ASP A 290 -2.18 -23.33 -11.86
N ASN A 291 -2.08 -22.59 -10.75
CA ASN A 291 -1.29 -22.97 -9.58
C ASN A 291 -2.09 -23.08 -8.27
N ILE A 292 -3.25 -22.44 -8.16
CA ILE A 292 -4.10 -22.44 -6.97
C ILE A 292 -5.30 -23.32 -7.25
N LEU A 293 -5.07 -24.63 -7.17
CA LEU A 293 -6.04 -25.64 -7.59
C LEU A 293 -6.80 -26.22 -6.41
N GLY A 294 -8.06 -26.60 -6.64
CA GLY A 294 -8.93 -27.22 -5.66
C GLY A 294 -10.41 -26.96 -5.91
N GLU A 295 -11.24 -27.49 -5.01
CA GLU A 295 -12.68 -27.31 -5.05
C GLU A 295 -13.09 -25.97 -4.40
N HIS A 296 -14.25 -25.45 -4.82
CA HIS A 296 -14.88 -24.27 -4.22
C HIS A 296 -14.00 -23.01 -4.21
N ILE A 297 -13.26 -22.79 -5.30
CA ILE A 297 -12.43 -21.61 -5.53
C ILE A 297 -13.14 -20.65 -6.47
N ALA A 298 -13.31 -19.41 -6.04
CA ALA A 298 -13.71 -18.29 -6.89
C ALA A 298 -12.52 -17.38 -7.16
N TYR A 299 -12.45 -16.82 -8.37
CA TYR A 299 -11.41 -15.86 -8.75
C TYR A 299 -12.08 -14.49 -8.95
N SER A 300 -11.69 -13.49 -8.15
CA SER A 300 -12.20 -12.14 -8.27
C SER A 300 -11.57 -11.44 -9.47
N THR A 301 -12.41 -10.86 -10.33
CA THR A 301 -11.99 -9.99 -11.44
C THR A 301 -12.27 -8.51 -11.13
N HIS A 302 -12.52 -8.17 -9.86
CA HIS A 302 -12.76 -6.80 -9.45
C HIS A 302 -11.47 -5.98 -9.48
N ASN A 303 -11.59 -4.69 -9.22
CA ASN A 303 -10.43 -3.84 -9.00
C ASN A 303 -9.87 -4.06 -7.58
N TYR A 304 -8.63 -3.65 -7.38
CA TYR A 304 -7.90 -3.85 -6.12
C TYR A 304 -8.54 -3.17 -4.89
N THR A 305 -9.39 -2.14 -5.05
CA THR A 305 -10.05 -1.53 -3.87
C THR A 305 -11.22 -2.39 -3.40
N ILE A 306 -11.99 -2.97 -4.32
CA ILE A 306 -13.04 -3.95 -3.98
C ILE A 306 -12.40 -5.27 -3.52
N ASP A 307 -11.30 -5.71 -4.13
CA ASP A 307 -10.56 -6.90 -3.66
C ASP A 307 -10.08 -6.74 -2.22
N LEU A 308 -9.62 -5.55 -1.82
CA LEU A 308 -9.26 -5.31 -0.41
C LEU A 308 -10.46 -5.53 0.52
N ALA A 309 -11.66 -5.10 0.12
CA ALA A 309 -12.89 -5.31 0.89
C ALA A 309 -13.31 -6.79 0.90
N ILE A 310 -13.24 -7.49 -0.24
CA ILE A 310 -13.47 -8.94 -0.35
C ILE A 310 -12.54 -9.68 0.61
N LEU A 311 -11.24 -9.39 0.59
CA LEU A 311 -10.27 -10.06 1.44
C LEU A 311 -10.51 -9.75 2.93
N SER A 312 -10.70 -8.48 3.26
CA SER A 312 -10.84 -8.04 4.66
C SER A 312 -12.17 -8.46 5.30
N LEU A 313 -13.23 -8.63 4.51
CA LEU A 313 -14.55 -9.07 4.97
C LEU A 313 -14.76 -10.59 4.82
N SER A 314 -13.75 -11.33 4.40
CA SER A 314 -13.75 -12.80 4.49
C SER A 314 -13.61 -13.24 5.94
N ASP A 315 -14.07 -14.46 6.26
CA ASP A 315 -13.98 -15.00 7.62
C ASP A 315 -12.52 -15.19 8.03
N HIS A 316 -11.67 -15.64 7.10
CA HIS A 316 -10.22 -15.79 7.27
C HIS A 316 -9.48 -15.37 6.00
N ILE A 317 -8.15 -15.33 6.05
CA ILE A 317 -7.34 -14.91 4.90
C ILE A 317 -5.98 -15.61 4.84
N ILE A 318 -5.54 -15.91 3.61
CA ILE A 318 -4.19 -16.33 3.24
C ILE A 318 -3.56 -15.15 2.51
N ILE A 319 -2.45 -14.64 3.05
CA ILE A 319 -1.75 -13.48 2.49
C ILE A 319 -0.45 -13.89 1.80
N SER A 320 0.02 -13.04 0.89
CA SER A 320 1.35 -13.12 0.29
C SER A 320 2.19 -11.89 0.68
N LEU A 321 3.37 -11.72 0.09
CA LEU A 321 4.23 -10.58 0.41
C LEU A 321 3.63 -9.23 -0.06
N GLY A 322 3.77 -8.20 0.77
CA GLY A 322 3.51 -6.81 0.41
C GLY A 322 2.48 -6.13 1.31
N THR A 323 2.51 -4.79 1.31
CA THR A 323 1.67 -3.94 2.18
C THR A 323 0.18 -4.14 1.94
N PHE A 324 -0.25 -4.36 0.70
CA PHE A 324 -1.66 -4.63 0.38
C PHE A 324 -2.15 -5.92 1.06
N SER A 325 -1.40 -7.01 0.93
CA SER A 325 -1.71 -8.29 1.59
C SER A 325 -1.72 -8.12 3.10
N TRP A 326 -0.76 -7.36 3.64
CA TRP A 326 -0.65 -7.11 5.07
C TRP A 326 -1.89 -6.39 5.62
N TRP A 327 -2.33 -5.31 4.97
CA TRP A 327 -3.53 -4.59 5.38
C TRP A 327 -4.81 -5.42 5.25
N ALA A 328 -4.92 -6.24 4.20
CA ALA A 328 -6.03 -7.18 4.08
C ALA A 328 -6.08 -8.16 5.26
N GLY A 329 -4.92 -8.68 5.67
CA GLY A 329 -4.76 -9.53 6.86
C GLY A 329 -5.03 -8.80 8.18
N TRP A 330 -4.60 -7.55 8.29
CA TRP A 330 -4.78 -6.73 9.49
C TRP A 330 -6.24 -6.33 9.74
N LEU A 331 -7.00 -6.10 8.67
CA LEU A 331 -8.42 -5.74 8.72
C LEU A 331 -9.35 -6.96 8.83
N CYS A 332 -8.92 -8.12 8.32
CA CYS A 332 -9.63 -9.38 8.52
C CYS A 332 -9.68 -9.73 10.01
N LYS A 333 -10.85 -10.13 10.51
CA LYS A 333 -11.09 -10.44 11.94
C LYS A 333 -10.81 -11.89 12.32
N GLY A 334 -10.40 -12.71 11.36
CA GLY A 334 -10.18 -14.14 11.56
C GLY A 334 -8.71 -14.53 11.68
N THR A 335 -8.43 -15.75 11.24
CA THR A 335 -7.04 -16.21 11.11
C THR A 335 -6.42 -15.64 9.83
N THR A 336 -5.26 -15.02 9.97
CA THR A 336 -4.41 -14.58 8.87
C THR A 336 -3.24 -15.54 8.72
N VAL A 337 -3.26 -16.35 7.68
CA VAL A 337 -2.14 -17.23 7.33
C VAL A 337 -1.14 -16.45 6.49
N TYR A 338 0.13 -16.48 6.89
CA TYR A 338 1.24 -15.87 6.18
C TYR A 338 2.37 -16.87 5.95
N TYR A 339 3.26 -16.54 5.00
CA TYR A 339 4.39 -17.41 4.69
C TYR A 339 5.51 -17.25 5.71
N GLY A 340 5.87 -18.35 6.37
CA GLY A 340 6.82 -18.38 7.49
C GLY A 340 8.29 -18.31 7.10
N VAL A 341 8.63 -18.42 5.80
CA VAL A 341 10.04 -18.36 5.37
C VAL A 341 10.48 -16.91 5.18
N MET A 342 11.45 -16.52 6.01
CA MET A 342 12.04 -15.19 6.01
C MET A 342 12.92 -14.97 4.76
N PRO A 343 13.00 -13.75 4.22
CA PRO A 343 13.95 -13.41 3.17
C PRO A 343 15.41 -13.58 3.65
N PRO A 344 16.37 -13.82 2.74
CA PRO A 344 17.79 -13.95 3.13
C PRO A 344 18.31 -12.66 3.80
N ASN A 345 19.10 -12.82 4.88
CA ASN A 345 19.55 -11.72 5.75
C ASN A 345 20.38 -10.63 5.05
N ASP A 346 21.07 -10.99 3.97
CA ASP A 346 21.90 -10.11 3.17
C ASP A 346 21.09 -9.24 2.18
N THR A 347 19.82 -9.58 1.97
CA THR A 347 18.92 -8.80 1.10
C THR A 347 18.36 -7.57 1.81
N TYR A 348 17.87 -6.60 1.02
CA TYR A 348 17.16 -5.43 1.55
C TYR A 348 15.99 -5.86 2.44
N LEU A 349 15.14 -6.77 1.96
CA LEU A 349 13.98 -7.22 2.72
C LEU A 349 14.38 -8.01 3.97
N GLY A 350 15.46 -8.79 3.93
CA GLY A 350 16.02 -9.45 5.12
C GLY A 350 16.40 -8.46 6.21
N LYS A 351 17.10 -7.37 5.85
CA LYS A 351 17.45 -6.30 6.81
C LYS A 351 16.22 -5.59 7.38
N VAL A 352 15.24 -5.29 6.54
CA VAL A 352 13.97 -4.67 6.95
C VAL A 352 13.21 -5.58 7.93
N TYR A 353 13.21 -6.89 7.68
CA TYR A 353 12.56 -7.86 8.56
C TYR A 353 13.33 -7.96 9.90
N ASN A 354 14.66 -8.08 9.87
CA ASN A 354 15.48 -8.20 11.08
C ASN A 354 15.41 -6.97 12.00
N ASN A 355 15.21 -5.77 11.44
CA ASN A 355 15.10 -4.53 12.22
C ASN A 355 13.65 -4.22 12.64
N ASN A 356 12.76 -5.22 12.66
CA ASN A 356 11.35 -5.09 13.02
C ASN A 356 10.57 -4.05 12.19
N SER A 357 11.07 -3.70 11.01
CA SER A 357 10.49 -2.62 10.19
C SER A 357 9.43 -3.10 9.24
N CYS A 358 9.54 -4.34 8.75
CA CYS A 358 8.44 -5.04 8.12
C CYS A 358 8.48 -6.51 8.57
N VAL A 359 7.94 -6.87 9.74
CA VAL A 359 7.62 -8.28 10.07
C VAL A 359 6.20 -8.33 10.62
N PRO A 360 5.35 -9.25 10.12
CA PRO A 360 3.97 -8.90 9.79
C PRO A 360 2.97 -9.28 10.86
N VAL A 361 3.41 -9.73 12.03
CA VAL A 361 2.48 -10.20 13.06
C VAL A 361 2.31 -9.08 14.08
N PRO A 362 1.25 -8.28 13.99
CA PRO A 362 0.89 -7.40 15.09
C PRO A 362 0.57 -8.27 16.32
N ASP A 363 1.00 -7.84 17.50
CA ASP A 363 0.46 -8.35 18.75
C ASP A 363 -1.00 -7.89 18.84
N ASP A 364 -1.91 -8.75 18.40
CA ASP A 364 -3.30 -8.37 18.20
C ASP A 364 -4.30 -9.44 18.63
N GLU A 365 -5.30 -9.02 19.39
CA GLU A 365 -6.39 -9.87 19.86
C GLU A 365 -7.49 -10.03 18.79
N TYR A 366 -7.53 -9.13 17.80
CA TYR A 366 -8.56 -9.10 16.76
C TYR A 366 -8.30 -10.06 15.59
N ASN A 367 -7.06 -10.50 15.39
CA ASN A 367 -6.72 -11.45 14.34
C ASN A 367 -5.59 -12.37 14.77
N HIS A 368 -5.75 -13.65 14.45
CA HIS A 368 -4.76 -14.66 14.81
C HIS A 368 -3.84 -14.91 13.62
N TRP A 369 -2.55 -14.58 13.74
CA TRP A 369 -1.59 -14.76 12.67
C TRP A 369 -0.89 -16.10 12.79
N VAL A 370 -0.89 -16.87 11.71
CA VAL A 370 -0.32 -18.22 11.66
C VAL A 370 0.67 -18.32 10.50
N SER A 371 1.90 -18.74 10.79
CA SER A 371 2.91 -18.99 9.77
C SER A 371 2.77 -20.39 9.17
N ILE A 372 2.85 -20.49 7.84
CA ILE A 372 2.95 -21.76 7.10
C ILE A 372 4.15 -21.73 6.16
N ILE A 373 4.84 -22.87 6.03
CA ILE A 373 6.04 -23.07 5.19
C ILE A 373 5.68 -23.81 3.90
#